data_AF-A0A1Q7WZA7-F1
#
_entry.id   AF-A0A1Q7WZA7-F1
#
_cell.length_a   1.000
_cell.length_b   1.000
_cell.length_c   1.000
_cell.angle_alpha   90.00
_cell.angle_beta   90.00
_cell.angle_gamma   90.00
#
_symmetry.space_group_name_H-M   'P 1'
#
loop_
_entity.id
_entity.type
_entity.pdbx_description
1 polymer ?
#
loop_
_entity_poly.entity_id
_entity_poly.type
_entity_poly.pdbx_seq_one_letter_code
_entity_poly.pdbx_strand_id
1 'polypeptide(L)'
;MVSLLRYLCQWKGPGDARGYKAIIIIAHSQGTVIAADVLRFLRLANRDWVLEKLSRDIPVYLFTVGCPLRQLYSLRFPYQYGWARHENLTWPGLEPNPATLGVKLWVNAYRSGDYVGRYLWHPDTGKARWLKREEAADKVEFCIGAGAHNRYWDDTAPEVGAELDRLIEIACAGSSRK
;
A
#
# COMPACT_ATOMS: atom_id res chain seq x y z
N MET A 1 -1.90 -10.50 -11.83
CA MET A 1 -1.89 -10.40 -10.35
C MET A 1 -2.90 -11.34 -9.68
N VAL A 2 -4.17 -11.39 -10.11
CA VAL A 2 -5.21 -12.25 -9.48
C VAL A 2 -4.86 -13.75 -9.49
N SER A 3 -4.35 -14.28 -10.61
CA SER A 3 -3.91 -15.68 -10.70
C SER A 3 -2.78 -16.03 -9.73
N LEU A 4 -1.81 -15.12 -9.57
CA LEU A 4 -0.74 -15.25 -8.58
C LEU A 4 -1.30 -15.25 -7.16
N LEU A 5 -2.21 -14.34 -6.84
CA LEU A 5 -2.85 -14.30 -5.52
C LEU A 5 -3.62 -15.58 -5.21
N ARG A 6 -4.33 -16.16 -6.19
CA ARG A 6 -4.99 -17.47 -6.04
C ARG A 6 -3.97 -18.55 -5.71
N TYR A 7 -2.88 -18.60 -6.47
CA TYR A 7 -1.80 -19.54 -6.24
C TYR A 7 -1.23 -19.40 -4.82
N LEU A 8 -0.94 -18.18 -4.36
CA LEU A 8 -0.42 -17.92 -3.03
C LEU A 8 -1.40 -18.34 -1.92
N CYS A 9 -2.72 -18.12 -2.11
CA CYS A 9 -3.75 -18.55 -1.16
C CYS A 9 -3.90 -20.08 -1.05
N GLN A 10 -3.49 -20.80 -2.08
CA GLN A 10 -3.53 -22.26 -2.14
C GLN A 10 -2.17 -22.91 -1.85
N TRP A 11 -1.10 -22.12 -1.88
CA TRP A 11 0.26 -22.64 -1.73
C TRP A 11 0.47 -23.27 -0.35
N LYS A 12 1.28 -24.33 -0.38
CA LYS A 12 1.62 -25.16 0.77
C LYS A 12 3.11 -25.48 0.72
N GLY A 13 3.79 -25.30 1.85
CA GLY A 13 5.21 -25.60 1.98
C GLY A 13 5.50 -27.07 1.71
N PRO A 14 6.55 -27.40 0.92
CA PRO A 14 7.01 -28.76 0.79
C PRO A 14 7.54 -29.23 2.16
N GLY A 15 6.80 -30.15 2.80
CA GLY A 15 7.19 -30.81 4.05
C GLY A 15 6.29 -30.55 5.26
N ASP A 16 5.64 -29.39 5.37
CA ASP A 16 4.83 -29.04 6.55
C ASP A 16 3.36 -28.65 6.23
N ALA A 17 2.99 -28.60 4.94
CA ALA A 17 1.67 -28.19 4.47
C ALA A 17 1.20 -26.82 5.05
N ARG A 18 2.13 -25.97 5.50
CA ARG A 18 1.79 -24.63 5.97
C ARG A 18 1.71 -23.68 4.78
N GLY A 19 0.70 -22.82 4.79
CA GLY A 19 0.59 -21.74 3.80
C GLY A 19 1.38 -20.51 4.24
N TYR A 20 1.32 -19.45 3.44
CA TYR A 20 1.88 -18.16 3.82
C TYR A 20 1.19 -17.62 5.08
N LYS A 21 2.01 -17.08 6.00
CA LYS A 21 1.54 -16.44 7.22
C LYS A 21 0.97 -15.03 6.96
N ALA A 22 1.53 -14.34 5.98
CA ALA A 22 1.13 -13.01 5.53
C ALA A 22 1.62 -12.79 4.10
N ILE A 23 1.09 -11.77 3.43
CA ILE A 23 1.56 -11.30 2.12
C ILE A 23 1.92 -9.82 2.25
N ILE A 24 3.13 -9.46 1.84
CA ILE A 24 3.57 -8.06 1.71
C ILE A 24 3.67 -7.74 0.23
N ILE A 25 2.87 -6.77 -0.23
CA ILE A 25 2.90 -6.28 -1.60
C ILE A 25 3.74 -5.02 -1.62
N ILE A 26 4.83 -5.03 -2.38
CA ILE A 26 5.70 -3.87 -2.59
C ILE A 26 5.39 -3.28 -3.96
N ALA A 27 5.14 -1.98 -4.02
CA ALA A 27 4.66 -1.32 -5.23
C ALA A 27 5.27 0.08 -5.40
N HIS A 28 5.97 0.28 -6.51
CA HIS A 28 6.53 1.59 -6.88
C HIS A 28 5.71 2.22 -8.01
N SER A 29 5.47 3.54 -7.91
CA SER A 29 4.89 4.32 -9.01
C SER A 29 3.54 3.75 -9.48
N GLN A 30 3.37 3.50 -10.77
CA GLN A 30 2.17 2.90 -11.35
C GLN A 30 1.84 1.52 -10.75
N GLY A 31 2.84 0.79 -10.24
CA GLY A 31 2.61 -0.45 -9.49
C GLY A 31 1.67 -0.26 -8.30
N THR A 32 1.69 0.92 -7.67
CA THR A 32 0.77 1.24 -6.56
C THR A 32 -0.68 1.27 -7.03
N VAL A 33 -0.94 1.89 -8.19
CA VAL A 33 -2.30 2.00 -8.73
C VAL A 33 -2.83 0.63 -9.10
N ILE A 34 -2.01 -0.20 -9.75
CA ILE A 34 -2.39 -1.57 -10.11
C ILE A 34 -2.67 -2.40 -8.85
N ALA A 35 -1.78 -2.33 -7.86
CA ALA A 35 -1.94 -3.07 -6.61
C ALA A 35 -3.22 -2.64 -5.86
N ALA A 36 -3.39 -1.34 -5.66
CA ALA A 36 -4.51 -0.77 -4.94
C ALA A 36 -5.86 -1.06 -5.63
N ASP A 37 -5.92 -0.90 -6.94
CA ASP A 37 -7.16 -1.09 -7.71
C ASP A 37 -7.58 -2.56 -7.74
N VAL A 38 -6.64 -3.49 -7.91
CA VAL A 38 -6.95 -4.93 -7.81
C VAL A 38 -7.38 -5.31 -6.40
N LEU A 39 -6.71 -4.83 -5.35
CA LEU A 39 -7.10 -5.11 -3.97
C LEU A 39 -8.50 -4.57 -3.68
N ARG A 40 -8.79 -3.33 -4.10
CA ARG A 40 -10.11 -2.72 -3.97
C ARG A 40 -11.18 -3.47 -4.77
N PHE A 41 -10.90 -3.87 -6.01
CA PHE A 41 -11.78 -4.73 -6.82
C PHE A 41 -12.07 -6.04 -6.09
N LEU A 42 -11.04 -6.66 -5.52
CA LEU A 42 -11.20 -7.91 -4.79
C LEU A 42 -12.07 -7.76 -3.52
N ARG A 43 -12.06 -6.58 -2.89
CA ARG A 43 -12.94 -6.30 -1.75
C ARG A 43 -14.39 -6.01 -2.14
N LEU A 44 -14.61 -5.35 -3.28
CA LEU A 44 -15.94 -4.87 -3.68
C LEU A 44 -16.72 -5.86 -4.53
N ALA A 45 -16.04 -6.64 -5.39
CA ALA A 45 -16.69 -7.39 -6.46
C ALA A 45 -16.26 -8.86 -6.56
N ASN A 46 -15.30 -9.31 -5.75
CA ASN A 46 -14.82 -10.68 -5.84
C ASN A 46 -15.89 -11.69 -5.41
N ARG A 47 -16.10 -12.70 -6.24
CA ARG A 47 -16.94 -13.88 -5.93
C ARG A 47 -16.13 -15.17 -5.82
N ASP A 48 -14.80 -15.04 -5.77
CA ASP A 48 -13.90 -16.16 -5.68
C ASP A 48 -13.58 -16.50 -4.22
N TRP A 49 -14.13 -17.64 -3.77
CA TRP A 49 -13.95 -18.21 -2.45
C TRP A 49 -12.48 -18.48 -2.08
N VAL A 50 -11.60 -18.69 -3.06
CA VAL A 50 -10.15 -18.87 -2.80
C VAL A 50 -9.54 -17.57 -2.31
N LEU A 51 -9.94 -16.46 -2.93
CA LEU A 51 -9.42 -15.13 -2.64
C LEU A 51 -10.10 -14.48 -1.43
N GLU A 52 -11.23 -15.00 -0.96
CA GLU A 52 -11.81 -14.58 0.34
C GLU A 52 -10.87 -14.82 1.53
N LYS A 53 -9.91 -15.73 1.38
CA LYS A 53 -8.86 -15.97 2.38
C LYS A 53 -7.91 -14.78 2.52
N LEU A 54 -7.73 -13.97 1.46
CA LEU A 54 -6.94 -12.75 1.56
C LEU A 54 -7.61 -11.80 2.54
N SER A 55 -6.80 -11.16 3.38
CA SER A 55 -7.23 -10.21 4.41
C SER A 55 -8.01 -10.83 5.57
N ARG A 56 -8.72 -11.95 5.36
CA ARG A 56 -9.43 -12.69 6.41
C ARG A 56 -8.51 -13.67 7.15
N ASP A 57 -7.91 -14.58 6.39
CA ASP A 57 -7.09 -15.68 6.93
C ASP A 57 -5.60 -15.39 6.75
N ILE A 58 -5.24 -14.70 5.67
CA ILE A 58 -3.88 -14.30 5.33
C ILE A 58 -3.82 -12.76 5.34
N PRO A 59 -3.24 -12.14 6.38
CA PRO A 59 -3.05 -10.69 6.43
C PRO A 59 -2.27 -10.18 5.22
N VAL A 60 -2.76 -9.09 4.62
CA VAL A 60 -2.11 -8.42 3.49
C VAL A 60 -1.58 -7.07 3.95
N TYR A 61 -0.34 -6.78 3.61
CA TYR A 61 0.33 -5.51 3.87
C TYR A 61 0.69 -4.87 2.53
N LEU A 62 0.61 -3.55 2.45
CA LEU A 62 0.93 -2.80 1.24
C LEU A 62 2.02 -1.79 1.55
N PHE A 63 3.17 -1.92 0.89
CA PHE A 63 4.26 -0.97 0.95
C PHE A 63 4.42 -0.28 -0.40
N THR A 64 4.16 1.03 -0.42
CA THR A 64 4.25 1.85 -1.62
C THR A 64 5.39 2.83 -1.54
N VAL A 65 6.04 3.05 -2.68
CA VAL A 65 7.03 4.12 -2.85
C VAL A 65 6.70 4.97 -4.06
N GLY A 66 6.85 6.29 -3.95
CA GLY A 66 6.55 7.23 -5.05
C GLY A 66 5.13 7.07 -5.57
N CYS A 67 4.13 7.01 -4.70
CA CYS A 67 2.75 6.68 -5.06
C CYS A 67 2.06 7.82 -5.85
N PRO A 68 1.67 7.61 -7.13
CA PRO A 68 1.03 8.66 -7.96
C PRO A 68 -0.49 8.71 -7.78
N LEU A 69 -1.05 7.88 -6.88
CA LEU A 69 -2.49 7.64 -6.79
C LEU A 69 -3.26 8.94 -6.53
N ARG A 70 -2.74 9.80 -5.65
CA ARG A 70 -3.36 11.07 -5.30
C ARG A 70 -3.00 12.19 -6.28
N GLN A 71 -1.70 12.44 -6.50
CA GLN A 71 -1.24 13.62 -7.22
C GLN A 71 -1.48 13.55 -8.74
N LEU A 72 -1.63 12.34 -9.29
CA LEU A 72 -1.81 12.14 -10.73
C LEU A 72 -3.12 11.43 -11.04
N TYR A 73 -3.34 10.24 -10.50
CA TYR A 73 -4.45 9.38 -10.95
C TYR A 73 -5.81 9.89 -10.48
N SER A 74 -5.95 10.19 -9.20
CA SER A 74 -7.19 10.77 -8.69
C SER A 74 -7.41 12.19 -9.23
N LEU A 75 -6.34 12.92 -9.52
CA LEU A 75 -6.42 14.24 -10.16
C LEU A 75 -6.99 14.15 -11.59
N ARG A 76 -6.47 13.26 -12.43
CA ARG A 76 -6.78 13.18 -13.86
C ARG A 76 -7.95 12.25 -14.21
N PHE A 77 -8.22 11.25 -13.37
CA PHE A 77 -9.30 10.27 -13.58
C PHE A 77 -10.19 10.17 -12.33
N PRO A 78 -10.88 11.27 -11.96
CA PRO A 78 -11.64 11.35 -10.72
C PRO A 78 -12.79 10.34 -10.65
N TYR A 79 -13.37 9.93 -11.79
CA TYR A 79 -14.43 8.92 -11.81
C TYR A 79 -13.94 7.55 -11.30
N GLN A 80 -12.70 7.17 -11.64
CA GLN A 80 -12.13 5.87 -11.26
C GLN A 80 -11.40 5.92 -9.91
N TYR A 81 -10.64 6.98 -9.67
CA TYR A 81 -9.74 7.10 -8.50
C TYR A 81 -10.12 8.20 -7.51
N GLY A 82 -11.33 8.76 -7.61
CA GLY A 82 -11.83 9.81 -6.69
C GLY A 82 -11.76 9.41 -5.22
N TRP A 83 -11.81 8.12 -4.92
CA TRP A 83 -11.66 7.56 -3.58
C TRP A 83 -10.30 7.81 -2.90
N ALA A 84 -9.29 8.27 -3.64
CA ALA A 84 -7.98 8.60 -3.12
C ALA A 84 -7.70 10.12 -3.04
N ARG A 85 -8.74 10.97 -3.04
CA ARG A 85 -8.61 12.45 -2.94
C ARG A 85 -8.91 12.98 -1.55
N HIS A 86 -8.40 14.19 -1.27
CA HIS A 86 -8.66 14.99 -0.06
C HIS A 86 -9.84 15.96 -0.15
N GLU A 87 -10.20 16.42 -1.34
CA GLU A 87 -11.18 17.49 -1.51
C GLU A 87 -12.50 17.00 -2.12
N ASN A 88 -13.60 17.37 -1.45
CA ASN A 88 -14.98 17.15 -1.89
C ASN A 88 -15.30 18.03 -3.09
N LEU A 89 -15.56 17.43 -4.25
CA LEU A 89 -16.53 17.96 -5.21
C LEU A 89 -17.28 16.78 -5.82
N THR A 90 -18.16 16.17 -5.01
CA THR A 90 -19.07 15.06 -5.35
C THR A 90 -18.37 13.75 -5.77
N TRP A 91 -18.73 12.64 -5.10
CA TRP A 91 -18.24 11.25 -5.29
C TRP A 91 -16.96 10.83 -4.52
N PRO A 92 -16.89 9.60 -3.94
CA PRO A 92 -16.63 9.45 -2.50
C PRO A 92 -15.17 9.18 -2.12
N GLY A 93 -14.70 9.86 -1.06
CA GLY A 93 -13.46 9.60 -0.28
C GLY A 93 -12.74 10.90 0.10
N LEU A 94 -12.37 11.07 1.39
CA LEU A 94 -11.49 12.16 1.85
C LEU A 94 -10.01 11.76 1.83
N GLU A 95 -9.70 10.47 1.68
CA GLU A 95 -8.35 9.94 1.54
C GLU A 95 -8.42 8.43 1.30
N PRO A 96 -7.39 7.81 0.71
CA PRO A 96 -7.38 6.36 0.55
C PRO A 96 -7.44 5.66 1.91
N ASN A 97 -8.46 4.82 2.11
CA ASN A 97 -8.68 4.06 3.34
C ASN A 97 -8.13 2.61 3.20
N PRO A 98 -7.12 2.21 3.98
CA PRO A 98 -6.55 0.84 3.97
C PRO A 98 -7.59 -0.28 4.07
N ALA A 99 -8.63 -0.10 4.89
CA ALA A 99 -9.69 -1.09 5.08
C ALA A 99 -10.49 -1.36 3.78
N THR A 100 -10.61 -0.37 2.88
CA THR A 100 -11.29 -0.54 1.59
C THR A 100 -10.49 -1.39 0.60
N LEU A 101 -9.18 -1.56 0.82
CA LEU A 101 -8.31 -2.47 0.10
C LEU A 101 -8.17 -3.82 0.81
N GLY A 102 -8.67 -3.94 2.05
CA GLY A 102 -8.46 -5.11 2.89
C GLY A 102 -7.01 -5.28 3.33
N VAL A 103 -6.21 -4.21 3.34
CA VAL A 103 -4.84 -4.29 3.85
C VAL A 103 -4.85 -4.00 5.35
N LYS A 104 -4.04 -4.76 6.09
CA LYS A 104 -3.89 -4.61 7.54
C LYS A 104 -3.07 -3.37 7.89
N LEU A 105 -2.09 -3.04 7.05
CA LEU A 105 -1.28 -1.84 7.17
C LEU A 105 -0.84 -1.40 5.77
N TRP A 106 -1.00 -0.10 5.49
CA TRP A 106 -0.47 0.55 4.29
C TRP A 106 0.66 1.51 4.67
N VAL A 107 1.87 1.18 4.24
CA VAL A 107 3.06 2.04 4.36
C VAL A 107 3.28 2.79 3.05
N ASN A 108 3.44 4.11 3.09
CA ASN A 108 3.81 4.93 1.93
C ASN A 108 5.08 5.74 2.21
N ALA A 109 6.14 5.49 1.44
CA ALA A 109 7.34 6.33 1.46
C ALA A 109 7.41 7.19 0.21
N TYR A 110 7.86 8.44 0.36
CA TYR A 110 8.05 9.34 -0.77
C TYR A 110 9.26 10.25 -0.59
N ARG A 111 9.73 10.84 -1.70
CA ARG A 111 10.81 11.84 -1.70
C ARG A 111 10.25 13.23 -1.92
N SER A 112 10.96 14.23 -1.40
CA SER A 112 10.52 15.62 -1.50
C SER A 112 10.58 16.18 -2.93
N GLY A 113 11.48 15.66 -3.76
CA GLY A 113 11.63 16.01 -5.18
C GLY A 113 10.88 15.08 -6.14
N ASP A 114 10.08 14.15 -5.63
CA ASP A 114 9.25 13.28 -6.47
C ASP A 114 8.05 14.08 -7.02
N TYR A 115 8.12 14.43 -8.30
CA TYR A 115 7.06 15.19 -9.00
C TYR A 115 5.89 14.30 -9.46
N VAL A 116 6.02 12.98 -9.35
CA VAL A 116 5.03 12.00 -9.82
C VAL A 116 4.17 11.51 -8.66
N GLY A 117 4.78 11.00 -7.60
CA GLY A 117 4.08 10.35 -6.50
C GLY A 117 4.57 10.78 -5.13
N ARG A 118 3.64 11.20 -4.26
CA ARG A 118 3.95 11.83 -2.97
C ARG A 118 3.04 11.26 -1.86
N TYR A 119 2.87 12.04 -0.80
CA TYR A 119 2.00 11.76 0.32
C TYR A 119 0.56 11.42 -0.10
N LEU A 120 -0.09 10.55 0.66
CA LEU A 120 -1.45 10.10 0.44
C LEU A 120 -2.42 10.72 1.44
N TRP A 121 -1.98 11.00 2.66
CA TRP A 121 -2.85 11.36 3.79
C TRP A 121 -2.61 12.79 4.30
N HIS A 122 -1.91 13.61 3.53
CA HIS A 122 -1.75 15.04 3.82
C HIS A 122 -2.35 15.93 2.72
N PRO A 123 -2.84 17.13 3.08
CA PRO A 123 -3.17 18.14 2.11
C PRO A 123 -1.91 18.67 1.40
N ASP A 124 -2.09 19.32 0.24
CA ASP A 124 -0.96 19.91 -0.51
C ASP A 124 -0.34 21.12 0.19
N THR A 125 -1.07 21.67 1.15
CA THR A 125 -0.73 22.86 1.92
C THR A 125 -0.05 22.47 3.24
N GLY A 126 0.86 23.34 3.70
CA GLY A 126 1.51 23.18 5.00
C GLY A 126 2.78 22.32 4.98
N LYS A 127 3.36 22.16 6.17
CA LYS A 127 4.63 21.44 6.40
C LYS A 127 4.46 19.92 6.46
N ALA A 128 3.22 19.43 6.54
CA ALA A 128 2.87 18.02 6.64
C ALA A 128 3.49 17.18 5.50
N ARG A 129 3.55 17.77 4.30
CA ARG A 129 4.16 17.17 3.11
C ARG A 129 5.64 16.81 3.21
N TRP A 130 6.34 17.27 4.25
CA TRP A 130 7.75 16.96 4.50
C TRP A 130 7.97 16.29 5.86
N LEU A 131 6.90 15.77 6.49
CA LEU A 131 7.01 15.09 7.76
C LEU A 131 7.93 13.88 7.62
N LYS A 132 8.82 13.75 8.62
CA LYS A 132 9.74 12.62 8.68
C LYS A 132 9.00 11.30 8.87
N ARG A 133 7.85 11.30 9.56
CA ARG A 133 6.99 10.14 9.75
C ARG A 133 5.64 10.54 10.34
N GLU A 134 4.59 9.91 9.87
CA GLU A 134 3.27 9.85 10.49
C GLU A 134 2.82 8.38 10.54
N GLU A 135 2.21 8.00 11.66
CA GLU A 135 1.81 6.62 11.92
C GLU A 135 0.47 6.59 12.64
N ALA A 136 -0.44 5.79 12.09
CA ALA A 136 -1.72 5.43 12.68
C ALA A 136 -1.83 3.89 12.75
N ALA A 137 -2.95 3.37 13.25
CA ALA A 137 -3.12 1.93 13.46
C ALA A 137 -3.00 1.09 12.18
N ASP A 138 -3.42 1.64 11.03
CA ASP A 138 -3.53 0.94 9.75
C ASP A 138 -2.78 1.63 8.60
N LYS A 139 -2.10 2.75 8.86
CA LYS A 139 -1.33 3.50 7.87
C LYS A 139 -0.05 4.11 8.44
N VAL A 140 0.99 4.13 7.63
CA VAL A 140 2.27 4.79 7.90
C VAL A 140 2.66 5.60 6.68
N GLU A 141 3.13 6.82 6.88
CA GLU A 141 3.60 7.70 5.81
C GLU A 141 4.88 8.43 6.21
N PHE A 142 5.85 8.52 5.31
CA PHE A 142 7.08 9.25 5.59
C PHE A 142 7.78 9.79 4.36
N CYS A 143 8.38 10.98 4.51
CA CYS A 143 9.30 11.57 3.54
C CYS A 143 10.73 11.11 3.86
N ILE A 144 11.40 10.44 2.91
CA ILE A 144 12.80 10.00 3.02
C ILE A 144 13.81 11.07 2.56
N GLY A 145 13.38 12.34 2.57
CA GLY A 145 14.21 13.48 2.20
C GLY A 145 14.30 13.74 0.70
N ALA A 146 15.39 14.39 0.27
CA ALA A 146 15.60 14.84 -1.10
C ALA A 146 15.77 13.69 -2.09
N GLY A 147 15.41 13.91 -3.35
CA GLY A 147 15.67 13.00 -4.46
C GLY A 147 14.47 12.84 -5.38
N ALA A 148 14.66 12.05 -6.43
CA ALA A 148 13.72 11.93 -7.54
C ALA A 148 12.91 10.63 -7.49
N HIS A 149 11.90 10.55 -8.35
CA HIS A 149 10.94 9.45 -8.44
C HIS A 149 11.56 8.05 -8.65
N ASN A 150 12.78 7.97 -9.16
CA ASN A 150 13.49 6.72 -9.46
C ASN A 150 14.57 6.36 -8.41
N ARG A 151 14.71 7.12 -7.32
CA ARG A 151 15.79 6.98 -6.33
C ARG A 151 15.37 6.26 -5.04
N TYR A 152 14.41 5.32 -5.10
CA TYR A 152 13.88 4.65 -3.89
C TYR A 152 14.65 3.38 -3.48
N TRP A 153 15.57 2.91 -4.32
CA TRP A 153 16.26 1.63 -4.16
C TRP A 153 17.78 1.75 -4.21
N ASP A 154 18.30 2.97 -4.09
CA ASP A 154 19.74 3.23 -4.05
C ASP A 154 20.19 3.66 -2.65
N ASP A 155 21.48 3.88 -2.48
CA ASP A 155 22.14 4.21 -1.21
C ASP A 155 21.63 5.50 -0.55
N THR A 156 20.86 6.32 -1.28
CA THR A 156 20.22 7.52 -0.72
C THR A 156 18.86 7.23 -0.07
N ALA A 157 18.41 5.97 -0.05
CA ALA A 157 17.10 5.52 0.44
C ALA A 157 17.16 4.45 1.56
N PRO A 158 18.11 4.48 2.52
CA PRO A 158 18.25 3.39 3.50
C PRO A 158 16.97 3.16 4.34
N GLU A 159 16.15 4.19 4.52
CA GLU A 159 14.88 4.12 5.25
C GLU A 159 13.86 3.19 4.57
N VAL A 160 13.92 3.01 3.25
CA VAL A 160 13.03 2.09 2.52
C VAL A 160 13.34 0.65 2.91
N GLY A 161 14.63 0.28 2.97
CA GLY A 161 15.06 -1.04 3.41
C GLY A 161 14.69 -1.30 4.87
N ALA A 162 15.01 -0.34 5.75
CA ALA A 162 14.70 -0.45 7.17
C ALA A 162 13.19 -0.62 7.46
N GLU A 163 12.32 0.09 6.73
CA GLU A 163 10.88 -0.06 6.89
C GLU A 163 10.37 -1.40 6.32
N LEU A 164 10.99 -1.93 5.26
CA LEU A 164 10.64 -3.26 4.76
C LEU A 164 10.97 -4.34 5.80
N ASP A 165 12.15 -4.27 6.43
CA ASP A 165 12.54 -5.19 7.50
C ASP A 165 11.55 -5.12 8.67
N ARG A 166 11.21 -3.91 9.11
CA ARG A 166 10.18 -3.68 10.14
C ARG A 166 8.83 -4.29 9.74
N LEU A 167 8.42 -4.14 8.49
CA LEU A 167 7.14 -4.67 8.00
C LEU A 167 7.13 -6.20 7.98
N ILE A 168 8.27 -6.83 7.66
CA ILE A 168 8.47 -8.28 7.73
C ILE A 168 8.35 -8.75 9.19
N GLU A 169 8.98 -8.06 10.13
CA GLU A 169 8.88 -8.37 11.56
C GLU A 169 7.43 -8.30 12.06
N ILE A 170 6.71 -7.23 11.72
CA ILE A 170 5.29 -7.04 12.05
C ILE A 170 4.44 -8.18 11.47
N ALA A 171 4.67 -8.55 10.21
CA ALA A 171 3.95 -9.63 9.56
C ALA A 171 4.22 -10.99 10.23
N CYS A 172 5.46 -11.25 10.62
CA CYS A 172 5.84 -12.46 11.35
C CYS A 172 5.23 -12.52 12.76
N ALA A 173 5.28 -11.42 13.52
CA ALA A 173 4.77 -11.35 14.89
C ALA A 173 3.23 -11.42 14.94
N GLY A 174 2.56 -10.75 14.00
CA GLY A 174 1.09 -10.77 13.88
C GLY A 174 0.50 -12.14 13.53
N SER A 175 1.35 -13.09 13.12
CA SER A 175 0.98 -14.46 12.74
C SER A 175 1.11 -15.47 13.88
N SER A 176 1.60 -15.05 15.05
CA SER A 176 1.86 -15.92 16.21
C SER A 176 0.70 -16.02 17.21
N ARG A 177 -0.46 -15.40 16.94
CA ARG A 177 -1.69 -15.62 17.72
C ARG A 177 -2.55 -16.68 17.03
N LYS A 178 -2.35 -17.95 17.41
CA LYS A 178 -3.32 -19.04 17.27
C LYS A 178 -3.30 -19.87 18.54
#